data_AF-A0A9D6D562-F1
#
_entry.id   AF-A0A9D6D562-F1
#
_cell.length_a   1.000
_cell.length_b   1.000
_cell.length_c   1.000
_cell.angle_alpha   90.00
_cell.angle_beta   90.00
_cell.angle_gamma   90.00
#
_symmetry.space_group_name_H-M   'P 1'
#
loop_
_entity.id
_entity.type
_entity.pdbx_description
1 polymer ?
#
loop_
_entity_poly.entity_id
_entity_poly.type
_entity_poly.pdbx_seq_one_letter_code
_entity_poly.pdbx_strand_id
1 'polypeptide(L)'
;MDTNARAVLEPAGTWRRTWMALTAAFIDETSAAALPRAWPVCLDEVRHALQERNVGTAMAAWRHGYAAALASGDWRGIVALGDAALRIGDVAGMHTLFFAAARDMYLQAFVHARRARDLEGVLRIAQAFGELGEREVVDWCVRIARELAGPRRAAR
;
A
#
# COMPACT_ATOMS: atom_id res chain seq x y z
N MET A 1 28.51 -15.77 6.72
CA MET A 1 28.55 -14.33 6.35
C MET A 1 27.11 -13.92 6.06
N ASP A 2 26.30 -13.87 7.12
CA ASP A 2 24.84 -13.71 7.04
C ASP A 2 24.45 -12.34 7.61
N THR A 3 24.70 -11.31 6.82
CA THR A 3 24.47 -9.92 7.21
C THR A 3 23.88 -9.14 6.04
N ASN A 4 22.73 -9.55 5.49
CA ASN A 4 21.99 -8.64 4.60
C ASN A 4 20.49 -8.91 4.35
N ALA A 5 19.75 -9.51 5.28
CA ALA A 5 18.28 -9.59 5.16
C ALA A 5 17.56 -8.59 6.09
N ARG A 6 18.25 -8.09 7.13
CA ARG A 6 17.65 -7.22 8.16
C ARG A 6 17.78 -5.72 7.87
N ALA A 7 18.76 -5.32 7.06
CA ALA A 7 19.03 -3.90 6.75
C ALA A 7 18.11 -3.33 5.65
N VAL A 8 17.55 -4.18 4.78
CA VAL A 8 16.61 -3.78 3.71
C VAL A 8 15.22 -3.41 4.27
N LEU A 9 14.95 -3.68 5.56
CA LEU A 9 13.61 -3.67 6.15
C LEU A 9 13.35 -2.66 7.30
N GLU A 10 14.27 -1.74 7.64
CA GLU A 10 13.99 -0.67 8.64
C GLU A 10 14.64 0.67 8.23
N PRO A 11 13.99 1.84 8.42
CA PRO A 11 12.91 2.09 9.38
C PRO A 11 11.56 2.41 8.71
N ALA A 12 10.69 1.40 8.57
CA ALA A 12 9.32 1.58 8.08
C ALA A 12 8.36 2.09 9.19
N GLY A 13 8.81 2.15 10.44
CA GLY A 13 7.96 2.50 11.59
C GLY A 13 7.90 3.99 11.97
N THR A 14 8.76 4.85 11.42
CA THR A 14 8.82 6.27 11.81
C THR A 14 7.75 7.08 11.10
N TRP A 15 7.54 6.91 9.79
CA TRP A 15 6.50 7.66 9.08
C TRP A 15 5.11 7.33 9.64
N ARG A 16 4.81 6.08 10.05
CA ARG A 16 3.52 5.74 10.69
C ARG A 16 3.24 6.62 11.92
N ARG A 17 4.26 6.85 12.77
CA ARG A 17 4.15 7.72 13.96
C ARG A 17 4.19 9.21 13.62
N THR A 18 5.12 9.63 12.77
CA THR A 18 5.27 11.03 12.32
C THR A 18 4.05 11.50 11.52
N TRP A 19 3.43 10.61 10.75
CA TRP A 19 2.24 10.86 9.98
C TRP A 19 0.97 10.74 10.82
N MET A 20 0.87 9.80 11.77
CA MET A 20 -0.21 9.80 12.78
C MET A 20 -0.26 11.13 13.56
N ALA A 21 0.90 11.68 13.93
CA ALA A 21 1.01 12.99 14.57
C ALA A 21 0.60 14.15 13.63
N LEU A 22 1.03 14.13 12.37
CA LEU A 22 0.60 15.11 11.35
C LEU A 22 -0.90 15.00 11.02
N THR A 23 -1.50 13.82 11.14
CA THR A 23 -2.95 13.62 10.93
C THR A 23 -3.79 14.14 12.08
N ALA A 24 -3.32 14.06 13.33
CA ALA A 24 -4.03 14.64 14.47
C ALA A 24 -4.15 16.17 14.36
N ALA A 25 -3.16 16.83 13.76
CA ALA A 25 -3.18 18.28 13.53
C ALA A 25 -4.04 18.73 12.33
N PHE A 26 -4.42 17.81 11.45
CA PHE A 26 -5.17 18.09 10.21
C PHE A 26 -6.61 17.52 10.21
N ILE A 27 -7.03 16.89 11.31
CA ILE A 27 -8.42 16.50 11.52
C ILE A 27 -9.14 17.73 12.08
N ASP A 28 -10.02 18.32 11.28
CA ASP A 28 -11.19 18.98 11.85
C ASP A 28 -12.05 17.91 12.53
N GLU A 29 -12.44 18.17 13.77
CA GLU A 29 -13.01 17.25 14.76
C GLU A 29 -14.45 16.79 14.44
N THR A 30 -14.83 16.78 13.17
CA THR A 30 -16.22 16.54 12.72
C THR A 30 -16.36 15.28 11.87
N SER A 31 -15.81 14.14 12.31
CA SER A 31 -16.02 12.85 11.63
C SER A 31 -16.21 11.67 12.58
N ALA A 32 -17.12 11.83 13.55
CA ALA A 32 -17.50 10.78 14.48
C ALA A 32 -18.99 10.38 14.33
N ALA A 33 -19.43 9.92 13.15
CA ALA A 33 -20.72 9.22 12.98
C ALA A 33 -20.92 8.52 11.61
N ALA A 34 -19.88 8.13 10.88
CA ALA A 34 -20.04 7.41 9.61
C ALA A 34 -19.78 5.91 9.81
N LEU A 35 -20.69 5.06 9.31
CA LEU A 35 -20.47 3.60 9.22
C LEU A 35 -19.09 3.28 8.63
N PRO A 36 -18.47 2.12 8.95
CA PRO A 36 -17.20 1.73 8.35
C PRO A 36 -17.31 1.77 6.82
N ARG A 37 -16.67 2.77 6.20
CA ARG A 37 -16.66 2.91 4.75
C ARG A 37 -15.79 1.83 4.15
N ALA A 38 -16.34 1.09 3.18
CA ALA A 38 -15.55 0.11 2.44
C ALA A 38 -14.43 0.83 1.67
N TRP A 39 -13.26 0.19 1.56
CA TRP A 39 -12.11 0.77 0.87
C TRP A 39 -12.38 1.23 -0.59
N PRO A 40 -13.28 0.61 -1.39
CA PRO A 40 -13.56 1.09 -2.74
C PRO A 40 -14.22 2.48 -2.72
N VAL A 41 -15.15 2.71 -1.79
CA VAL A 41 -15.83 4.00 -1.62
C VAL A 41 -14.81 5.09 -1.29
N CYS A 42 -13.89 4.80 -0.36
CA CYS A 42 -12.81 5.72 -0.02
C CYS A 42 -11.90 6.03 -1.21
N LEU A 43 -11.62 5.06 -2.09
CA LEU A 43 -10.82 5.30 -3.29
C LEU A 43 -11.52 6.19 -4.32
N ASP A 44 -12.83 6.04 -4.49
CA ASP A 44 -13.60 6.90 -5.37
C ASP A 44 -13.67 8.34 -4.81
N GLU A 45 -13.81 8.50 -3.50
CA GLU A 45 -13.71 9.81 -2.81
C GLU A 45 -12.32 10.44 -3.01
N VAL A 46 -11.23 9.66 -2.88
CA VAL A 46 -9.86 10.13 -3.18
C VAL A 46 -9.78 10.63 -4.62
N ARG A 47 -10.27 9.84 -5.58
CA ARG A 47 -10.22 10.19 -7.01
C ARG A 47 -10.95 11.50 -7.28
N HIS A 48 -12.16 11.65 -6.75
CA HIS A 48 -12.96 12.86 -6.88
C HIS A 48 -12.24 14.07 -6.28
N ALA A 49 -11.73 13.94 -5.05
CA ALA A 49 -11.03 15.02 -4.39
C ALA A 49 -9.74 15.42 -5.13
N LEU A 50 -9.03 14.48 -5.75
CA LEU A 50 -7.86 14.79 -6.58
C LEU A 50 -8.24 15.51 -7.89
N GLN A 51 -9.38 15.19 -8.50
CA GLN A 51 -9.90 15.93 -9.66
C GLN A 51 -10.19 17.40 -9.32
N GLU A 52 -10.69 17.66 -8.12
CA GLU A 52 -10.94 19.00 -7.59
C GLU A 52 -9.68 19.67 -7.01
N ARG A 53 -8.51 19.00 -7.06
CA ARG A 53 -7.27 19.41 -6.40
C ARG A 53 -7.43 19.67 -4.90
N ASN A 54 -8.44 19.07 -4.29
CA ASN A 54 -8.67 19.12 -2.85
C ASN A 54 -7.84 18.03 -2.14
N VAL A 55 -6.56 18.32 -1.97
CA VAL A 55 -5.59 17.42 -1.32
C VAL A 55 -6.02 17.06 0.11
N GLY A 56 -6.64 17.99 0.86
CA GLY A 56 -7.12 17.74 2.22
C GLY A 56 -8.18 16.63 2.28
N THR A 57 -9.21 16.73 1.44
CA THR A 57 -10.25 15.71 1.33
C THR A 57 -9.71 14.39 0.78
N ALA A 58 -8.80 14.44 -0.20
CA ALA A 58 -8.16 13.23 -0.74
C ALA A 58 -7.39 12.49 0.36
N MET A 59 -6.59 13.19 1.17
CA MET A 59 -5.88 12.58 2.29
C MET A 59 -6.84 12.01 3.35
N ALA A 60 -7.92 12.71 3.67
CA ALA A 60 -8.91 12.24 4.65
C ALA A 60 -9.60 10.95 4.17
N ALA A 61 -10.05 10.91 2.91
CA ALA A 61 -10.64 9.73 2.30
C ALA A 61 -9.64 8.56 2.24
N TRP A 62 -8.39 8.82 1.84
CA TRP A 62 -7.33 7.82 1.81
C TRP A 62 -7.08 7.17 3.18
N ARG A 63 -7.10 7.95 4.27
CA ARG A 63 -6.94 7.42 5.64
C ARG A 63 -8.04 6.44 6.03
N HIS A 64 -9.29 6.80 5.74
CA HIS A 64 -10.42 5.90 5.98
C HIS A 64 -10.30 4.63 5.13
N GLY A 65 -9.90 4.78 3.86
CA GLY A 65 -9.63 3.66 2.97
C GLY A 65 -8.56 2.73 3.51
N TYR A 66 -7.44 3.27 3.99
CA TYR A 66 -6.32 2.49 4.53
C TYR A 66 -6.74 1.63 5.71
N ALA A 67 -7.45 2.21 6.68
CA ALA A 67 -7.99 1.47 7.81
C ALA A 67 -8.94 0.35 7.37
N ALA A 68 -9.84 0.64 6.43
CA ALA A 68 -10.81 -0.34 5.92
C ALA A 68 -10.14 -1.47 5.11
N ALA A 69 -9.14 -1.17 4.29
CA ALA A 69 -8.40 -2.16 3.51
C ALA A 69 -7.60 -3.09 4.43
N LEU A 70 -6.91 -2.55 5.44
CA LEU A 70 -6.21 -3.36 6.44
C LEU A 70 -7.17 -4.29 7.20
N ALA A 71 -8.34 -3.78 7.60
CA ALA A 71 -9.34 -4.58 8.29
C ALA A 71 -9.93 -5.70 7.41
N SER A 72 -10.04 -5.48 6.10
CA SER A 72 -10.57 -6.48 5.16
C SER A 72 -9.61 -7.65 4.91
N GLY A 73 -8.30 -7.45 5.12
CA GLY A 73 -7.27 -8.42 4.77
C GLY A 73 -7.13 -8.69 3.25
N ASP A 74 -7.85 -7.94 2.40
CA ASP A 74 -7.77 -8.04 0.96
C ASP A 74 -6.56 -7.24 0.45
N TRP A 75 -5.57 -7.96 -0.06
CA TRP A 75 -4.35 -7.37 -0.61
C TRP A 75 -4.66 -6.40 -1.76
N ARG A 76 -5.76 -6.58 -2.51
CA ARG A 76 -6.13 -5.71 -3.64
C ARG A 76 -6.46 -4.30 -3.17
N GLY A 77 -7.24 -4.19 -2.10
CA GLY A 77 -7.57 -2.91 -1.49
C GLY A 77 -6.33 -2.18 -0.97
N ILE A 78 -5.38 -2.93 -0.39
CA ILE A 78 -4.11 -2.38 0.09
C ILE A 78 -3.24 -1.88 -1.07
N VAL A 79 -3.14 -2.60 -2.18
CA VAL A 79 -2.40 -2.14 -3.38
C VAL A 79 -3.05 -0.89 -3.97
N ALA A 80 -4.37 -0.91 -4.17
CA ALA A 80 -5.08 0.20 -4.81
C ALA A 80 -4.96 1.52 -4.01
N LEU A 81 -4.91 1.43 -2.68
CA LEU A 81 -4.64 2.59 -1.84
C LEU A 81 -3.15 2.99 -1.82
N GLY A 82 -2.21 2.06 -2.03
CA GLY A 82 -0.81 2.40 -2.29
C GLY A 82 -0.67 3.24 -3.55
N ASP A 83 -1.35 2.85 -4.64
CA ASP A 83 -1.36 3.61 -5.90
C ASP A 83 -1.99 5.00 -5.71
N ALA A 84 -3.06 5.07 -4.93
CA ALA A 84 -3.70 6.34 -4.58
C ALA A 84 -2.78 7.23 -3.74
N ALA A 85 -1.95 6.65 -2.87
CA ALA A 85 -0.97 7.38 -2.08
C ALA A 85 0.02 8.11 -2.99
N LEU A 86 0.57 7.42 -3.99
CA LEU A 86 1.49 8.01 -4.97
C LEU A 86 0.85 9.20 -5.69
N ARG A 87 -0.38 9.04 -6.16
CA ARG A 87 -1.13 10.12 -6.84
C ARG A 87 -1.38 11.33 -5.94
N ILE A 88 -1.67 11.11 -4.66
CA ILE A 88 -1.79 12.20 -3.68
C ILE A 88 -0.43 12.89 -3.51
N GLY A 89 0.66 12.13 -3.37
CA GLY A 89 2.02 12.66 -3.30
C GLY A 89 2.36 13.54 -4.48
N ASP A 90 1.97 13.13 -5.68
CA ASP A 90 2.20 13.87 -6.92
C ASP A 90 1.44 15.19 -6.98
N VAL A 91 0.17 15.20 -6.60
CA VAL A 91 -0.65 16.42 -6.61
C VAL A 91 -0.26 17.37 -5.47
N ALA A 92 0.12 16.82 -4.32
CA ALA A 92 0.45 17.58 -3.11
C ALA A 92 1.90 18.07 -3.04
N GLY A 93 2.78 17.63 -3.95
CA GLY A 93 4.22 17.90 -3.88
C GLY A 93 4.93 17.22 -2.70
N MET A 94 4.34 16.15 -2.16
CA MET A 94 4.83 15.43 -0.97
C MET A 94 5.36 14.03 -1.34
N HIS A 95 6.07 13.91 -2.47
CA HIS A 95 6.45 12.62 -3.06
C HIS A 95 7.17 11.68 -2.08
N THR A 96 8.18 12.14 -1.34
CA THR A 96 8.96 11.29 -0.42
C THR A 96 8.09 10.62 0.65
N LEU A 97 7.13 11.38 1.19
CA LEU A 97 6.24 10.90 2.25
C LEU A 97 5.28 9.83 1.72
N PHE A 98 4.65 10.10 0.59
CA PHE A 98 3.67 9.19 0.00
C PHE A 98 4.32 8.00 -0.71
N PHE A 99 5.56 8.13 -1.17
CA PHE A 99 6.38 7.00 -1.61
C PHE A 99 6.61 6.01 -0.47
N ALA A 100 7.03 6.50 0.71
CA ALA A 100 7.24 5.64 1.88
C ALA A 100 5.94 4.96 2.32
N ALA A 101 4.81 5.67 2.26
CA ALA A 101 3.49 5.10 2.54
C ALA A 101 3.11 4.00 1.53
N ALA A 102 3.22 4.26 0.21
CA ALA A 102 2.92 3.28 -0.82
C ALA A 102 3.78 2.02 -0.69
N ARG A 103 5.08 2.19 -0.44
CA ARG A 103 6.01 1.08 -0.20
C ARG A 103 5.59 0.20 0.98
N ASP A 104 5.24 0.79 2.12
CA ASP A 104 4.74 0.03 3.27
C ASP A 104 3.45 -0.74 2.92
N MET A 105 2.53 -0.10 2.20
CA MET A 105 1.29 -0.74 1.77
C MET A 105 1.55 -1.94 0.87
N TYR A 106 2.46 -1.83 -0.10
CA TYR A 106 2.82 -2.97 -0.95
C TYR A 106 3.49 -4.10 -0.15
N LEU A 107 4.30 -3.78 0.87
CA LEU A 107 4.87 -4.80 1.77
C LEU A 107 3.77 -5.52 2.57
N GLN A 108 2.78 -4.79 3.09
CA GLN A 108 1.64 -5.40 3.78
C GLN A 108 0.82 -6.27 2.83
N ALA A 109 0.47 -5.76 1.65
CA ALA A 109 -0.26 -6.50 0.63
C ALA A 109 0.47 -7.81 0.27
N PHE A 110 1.81 -7.77 0.18
CA PHE A 110 2.62 -8.94 -0.11
C PHE A 110 2.47 -10.01 0.97
N VAL A 111 2.50 -9.63 2.24
CA VAL A 111 2.30 -10.55 3.36
C VAL A 111 0.93 -11.22 3.27
N HIS A 112 -0.13 -10.45 2.94
CA HIS A 112 -1.48 -10.98 2.76
C HIS A 112 -1.57 -11.95 1.57
N ALA A 113 -1.09 -11.56 0.39
CA ALA A 113 -1.12 -12.40 -0.81
C ALA A 113 -0.31 -13.69 -0.64
N ARG A 114 0.88 -13.60 -0.04
CA ARG A 114 1.73 -14.77 0.25
C ARG A 114 1.06 -15.74 1.23
N ARG A 115 0.43 -15.23 2.31
CA ARG A 115 -0.30 -16.07 3.28
C ARG A 115 -1.47 -16.79 2.63
N ALA A 116 -2.16 -16.14 1.69
CA ALA A 116 -3.23 -16.75 0.90
C ALA A 116 -2.73 -17.71 -0.20
N ARG A 117 -1.40 -17.81 -0.41
CA ARG A 117 -0.77 -18.49 -1.55
C ARG A 117 -1.30 -18.00 -2.91
N ASP A 118 -1.66 -16.72 -2.99
CA ASP A 118 -2.18 -16.08 -4.20
C ASP A 118 -1.00 -15.68 -5.11
N LEU A 119 -0.69 -16.53 -6.09
CA LEU A 119 0.40 -16.31 -7.04
C LEU A 119 0.18 -15.03 -7.86
N GLU A 120 -1.06 -14.77 -8.30
CA GLU A 120 -1.40 -13.57 -9.07
C GLU A 120 -1.20 -12.32 -8.23
N GLY A 121 -1.64 -12.36 -6.96
CA GLY A 121 -1.43 -11.27 -6.02
C GLY A 121 0.04 -10.96 -5.80
N VAL A 122 0.86 -11.98 -5.57
CA VAL A 122 2.31 -11.81 -5.40
C VAL A 122 2.95 -11.17 -6.64
N LEU A 123 2.56 -11.56 -7.85
CA LEU A 123 3.11 -11.00 -9.09
C LEU A 123 2.62 -9.57 -9.35
N ARG A 124 1.34 -9.25 -9.09
CA ARG A 124 0.85 -7.87 -9.19
C ARG A 124 1.59 -6.93 -8.23
N ILE A 125 1.83 -7.38 -7.01
CA ILE A 125 2.54 -6.58 -6.01
C ILE A 125 4.02 -6.42 -6.40
N ALA A 126 4.64 -7.45 -6.98
CA ALA A 126 5.98 -7.34 -7.55
C ALA A 126 6.05 -6.27 -8.65
N GLN A 127 5.03 -6.19 -9.52
CA GLN A 127 4.95 -5.13 -10.53
C GLN A 127 4.88 -3.74 -9.87
N ALA A 128 4.07 -3.57 -8.83
CA ALA A 128 3.97 -2.30 -8.10
C ALA A 128 5.33 -1.86 -7.49
N PHE A 129 6.11 -2.79 -6.93
CA PHE A 129 7.48 -2.50 -6.50
C PHE A 129 8.41 -2.14 -7.67
N GLY A 130 8.21 -2.74 -8.84
CA GLY A 130 8.94 -2.41 -10.05
C GLY A 130 8.67 -0.98 -10.53
N GLU A 131 7.43 -0.53 -10.44
CA GLU A 131 7.02 0.85 -10.74
C GLU A 131 7.64 1.86 -9.76
N LEU A 132 7.89 1.46 -8.51
CA LEU A 132 8.67 2.25 -7.53
C LEU A 132 10.20 2.21 -7.77
N GLY A 133 10.68 1.35 -8.66
CA GLY A 133 12.11 1.15 -8.92
C GLY A 133 12.82 0.22 -7.92
N GLU A 134 12.10 -0.49 -7.06
CA GLU A 134 12.65 -1.37 -6.02
C GLU A 134 13.06 -2.74 -6.57
N ARG A 135 14.05 -2.77 -7.47
CA ARG A 135 14.47 -3.98 -8.21
C ARG A 135 14.81 -5.18 -7.32
N GLU A 136 15.51 -4.95 -6.21
CA GLU A 136 15.87 -6.01 -5.26
C GLU A 136 14.64 -6.66 -4.63
N VAL A 137 13.60 -5.87 -4.35
CA VAL A 137 12.34 -6.35 -3.80
C VAL A 137 11.57 -7.13 -4.86
N VAL A 138 11.58 -6.67 -6.12
CA VAL A 138 10.98 -7.40 -7.25
C VAL A 138 11.60 -8.79 -7.40
N ASP A 139 12.92 -8.90 -7.40
CA ASP A 139 13.63 -10.18 -7.53
C ASP A 139 13.25 -11.14 -6.39
N TRP A 140 13.15 -10.61 -5.17
CA TRP A 140 12.68 -11.38 -4.03
C TRP A 140 11.23 -11.86 -4.19
N CYS A 141 10.31 -10.98 -4.61
CA CYS A 141 8.91 -11.35 -4.86
C CYS A 141 8.78 -12.42 -5.95
N VAL A 142 9.55 -12.30 -7.04
CA VAL A 142 9.58 -13.29 -8.14
C VAL A 142 10.08 -14.65 -7.66
N ARG A 143 11.09 -14.69 -6.78
CA ARG A 143 11.54 -15.94 -6.16
C ARG A 143 10.43 -16.62 -5.37
N ILE A 144 9.70 -15.87 -4.55
CA ILE A 144 8.54 -16.40 -3.81
C ILE A 144 7.42 -16.86 -4.76
N ALA A 145 7.15 -16.13 -5.84
CA ALA A 145 6.17 -16.53 -6.85
C ALA A 145 6.52 -17.90 -7.47
N ARG A 146 7.80 -18.14 -7.78
CA ARG A 146 8.28 -19.43 -8.29
C ARG A 146 8.07 -20.56 -7.28
N GLU A 147 8.33 -20.29 -6.00
CA GLU A 147 8.07 -21.26 -4.92
C GLU A 147 6.57 -21.61 -4.83
N LEU A 148 5.68 -20.63 -5.00
CA LEU A 148 4.23 -20.83 -4.97
C LEU A 148 3.70 -21.60 -6.19
N ALA A 149 4.24 -21.33 -7.38
CA ALA A 149 3.86 -22.00 -8.63
C ALA A 149 4.18 -23.51 -8.61
N GLY A 150 5.17 -23.91 -7.81
CA GLY A 150 5.61 -25.30 -7.68
C GLY A 150 6.23 -25.85 -8.97
N PRO A 151 6.66 -27.12 -8.97
CA PRO A 151 7.18 -27.77 -10.16
C PRO A 151 6.11 -27.81 -11.25
N ARG A 152 6.45 -27.35 -12.45
CA ARG A 152 5.62 -27.52 -13.65
C ARG A 152 5.41 -29.03 -13.82
N ARG A 153 4.21 -29.54 -13.52
CA ARG A 153 3.86 -30.91 -13.88
C ARG A 153 3.97 -31.00 -15.40
N ALA A 154 5.04 -31.61 -15.89
CA ALA A 154 5.14 -31.97 -17.29
C ALA A 154 3.97 -32.92 -17.58
N ALA A 155 3.08 -32.49 -18.47
CA ALA A 155 2.03 -33.35 -18.99
C ALA A 155 2.70 -34.60 -19.56
N ARG A 156 2.25 -35.76 -19.08
CA ARG A 156 2.62 -37.07 -19.61
C ARG A 156 1.78 -37.36 -20.84
#